data_AF-A0A2H1WDB6-F1
#
_entry.id   AF-A0A2H1WDB6-F1
#
_cell.length_a   1.000
_cell.length_b   1.000
_cell.length_c   1.000
_cell.angle_alpha   90.00
_cell.angle_beta   90.00
_cell.angle_gamma   90.00
#
_symmetry.space_group_name_H-M   'P 1'
#
loop_
_entity.id
_entity.type
_entity.pdbx_description
1 polymer ?
#
loop_
_entity_poly.entity_id
_entity_poly.type
_entity_poly.pdbx_seq_one_letter_code
_entity_poly.pdbx_strand_id
1 'polypeptide(L)'
;MFGTFWKDVAFIGVYDWGEAGDWRTIHGQTLVEAGYSKFSSGEPNNSTAGEFCGSIYRNGLLNDLWCEKPAPFICEKDPKYPVVCCVTESEPELDPTHFLE
;
A
#
# COMPACT_ATOMS: atom_id res chain seq x y z
N MET A 1 6.29 -17.64 -7.30
CA MET A 1 4.93 -17.56 -6.72
C MET A 1 3.97 -18.28 -7.65
N PHE A 2 3.29 -19.31 -7.16
CA PHE A 2 2.37 -20.14 -7.96
C PHE A 2 0.97 -19.53 -7.91
N GLY A 3 0.29 -19.43 -9.06
CA GLY A 3 -1.08 -18.90 -9.16
C GLY A 3 -1.36 -18.19 -10.50
N THR A 4 -2.66 -17.99 -10.77
CA THR A 4 -3.17 -17.33 -11.97
C THR A 4 -3.46 -15.86 -11.67
N PHE A 5 -2.42 -15.04 -11.71
CA PHE A 5 -2.48 -13.59 -11.51
C PHE A 5 -1.36 -12.88 -12.29
N TRP A 6 -1.49 -11.56 -12.43
CA TRP A 6 -0.49 -10.74 -13.12
C TRP A 6 0.83 -10.70 -12.35
N LYS A 7 1.93 -11.06 -13.02
CA LYS A 7 3.27 -11.16 -12.39
C LYS A 7 4.13 -9.92 -12.63
N ASP A 8 3.64 -8.97 -13.40
CA ASP A 8 4.39 -7.77 -13.81
C ASP A 8 3.94 -6.51 -13.08
N VAL A 9 3.06 -6.68 -12.11
CA VAL A 9 2.49 -5.65 -11.25
C VAL A 9 2.48 -6.15 -9.80
N ALA A 10 2.62 -5.23 -8.84
CA ALA A 10 2.40 -5.49 -7.43
C ALA A 10 1.59 -4.37 -6.80
N PHE A 11 0.66 -4.70 -5.90
CA PHE A 11 -0.02 -3.69 -5.10
C PHE A 11 0.96 -3.00 -4.16
N ILE A 12 0.73 -1.70 -3.99
CA ILE A 12 1.35 -0.87 -2.98
C ILE A 12 0.24 -0.20 -2.16
N GLY A 13 0.56 0.38 -1.02
CA GLY A 13 -0.41 1.04 -0.15
C GLY A 13 -0.90 2.39 -0.68
N VAL A 14 -1.49 2.41 -1.88
CA VAL A 14 -2.06 3.60 -2.56
C VAL A 14 -3.50 3.30 -2.97
N TYR A 15 -4.38 4.29 -2.87
CA TYR A 15 -5.82 4.17 -3.18
C TYR A 15 -6.33 5.49 -3.77
N ASP A 16 -7.37 5.42 -4.61
CA ASP A 16 -8.15 6.58 -5.06
C ASP A 16 -9.24 6.89 -4.02
N TRP A 17 -8.95 7.83 -3.12
CA TRP A 17 -9.81 8.13 -1.98
C TRP A 17 -11.11 8.78 -2.44
N GLY A 18 -12.22 8.08 -2.19
CA GLY A 18 -13.53 8.52 -2.64
C GLY A 18 -13.77 8.32 -4.15
N GLU A 19 -12.93 7.56 -4.84
CA GLU A 19 -13.14 7.14 -6.24
C GLU A 19 -13.31 8.34 -7.19
N ALA A 20 -12.56 9.41 -6.94
CA ALA A 20 -12.71 10.73 -7.58
C ALA A 20 -11.40 11.24 -8.20
N GLY A 21 -10.36 10.40 -8.28
CA GLY A 21 -9.01 10.76 -8.72
C GLY A 21 -8.12 11.33 -7.62
N ASP A 22 -8.49 11.25 -6.35
CA ASP A 22 -7.65 11.70 -5.21
C ASP A 22 -6.75 10.56 -4.71
N TRP A 23 -5.65 10.34 -5.43
CA TRP A 23 -4.69 9.29 -5.13
C TRP A 23 -3.85 9.62 -3.90
N ARG A 24 -3.95 8.76 -2.87
CA ARG A 24 -3.23 8.90 -1.61
C ARG A 24 -2.70 7.57 -1.11
N THR A 25 -1.71 7.63 -0.24
CA THR A 25 -1.24 6.47 0.52
C THR A 25 -2.31 6.02 1.51
N ILE A 26 -2.19 4.80 2.02
CA ILE A 26 -3.02 4.30 3.13
C ILE A 26 -2.85 5.10 4.44
N HIS A 27 -1.85 5.99 4.51
CA HIS A 27 -1.63 6.92 5.61
C HIS A 27 -2.25 8.31 5.35
N GLY A 28 -2.98 8.49 4.24
CA GLY A 28 -3.67 9.74 3.88
C GLY A 28 -2.79 10.79 3.20
N GLN A 29 -1.50 10.50 2.98
CA GLN A 29 -0.59 11.40 2.27
C GLN A 29 -0.90 11.39 0.78
N THR A 30 -0.87 12.55 0.13
CA THR A 30 -0.83 12.61 -1.33
C THR A 30 0.42 11.92 -1.87
N LEU A 31 0.39 11.48 -3.13
CA LEU A 31 1.55 10.86 -3.76
C LEU A 31 2.80 11.76 -3.78
N VAL A 32 2.61 13.08 -3.87
CA VAL A 32 3.71 14.06 -3.82
C VAL A 32 4.32 14.14 -2.42
N GLU A 33 3.49 14.14 -1.37
CA GLU A 33 3.96 14.13 0.03
C GLU A 33 4.69 12.82 0.37
N ALA A 34 4.24 11.69 -0.20
CA ALA A 34 4.91 10.40 -0.09
C ALA A 34 6.22 10.32 -0.90
N GLY A 35 6.51 11.33 -1.74
CA GLY A 35 7.76 11.43 -2.51
C GLY A 35 7.77 10.66 -3.83
N TYR A 36 6.65 10.09 -4.27
CA TYR A 36 6.57 9.37 -5.55
C TYR A 36 5.18 9.44 -6.19
N SER A 37 5.08 10.09 -7.35
CA SER A 37 3.81 10.37 -8.04
C SER A 37 3.87 10.12 -9.56
N LYS A 38 4.69 9.16 -10.01
CA LYS A 38 4.91 8.91 -11.45
C LYS A 38 4.09 7.72 -11.94
N PHE A 39 2.99 8.00 -12.60
CA PHE A 39 2.20 7.00 -13.31
C PHE A 39 2.86 6.57 -14.62
N SER A 40 2.55 5.35 -15.05
CA SER A 40 2.88 4.87 -16.37
C SER A 40 2.16 5.71 -17.42
N SER A 41 2.68 5.72 -18.65
CA SER A 41 2.03 6.48 -19.73
C SER A 41 0.63 5.93 -19.97
N GLY A 42 -0.38 6.79 -19.86
CA GLY A 42 -1.79 6.44 -19.97
C GLY A 42 -2.49 6.31 -18.62
N GLU A 43 -1.75 6.10 -17.52
CA GLU A 43 -2.31 5.89 -16.19
C GLU A 43 -2.40 7.19 -15.35
N PRO A 44 -3.30 7.24 -14.36
CA PRO A 44 -4.37 6.26 -14.09
C PRO A 44 -5.52 6.39 -15.09
N ASN A 45 -6.04 5.26 -15.61
CA ASN A 45 -6.97 5.28 -16.74
C ASN A 45 -8.38 4.75 -16.43
N ASN A 46 -8.56 4.06 -15.30
CA ASN A 46 -9.80 3.42 -14.89
C ASN A 46 -10.46 2.58 -16.01
N SER A 47 -9.69 1.66 -16.60
CA SER A 47 -9.86 1.08 -17.94
C SER A 47 -11.26 0.53 -18.24
N THR A 48 -11.82 -0.22 -17.29
CA THR A 48 -13.20 -0.76 -17.40
C THR A 48 -14.10 -0.29 -16.28
N ALA A 49 -13.75 0.85 -15.65
CA ALA A 49 -14.26 1.29 -14.35
C ALA A 49 -13.92 0.31 -13.21
N GLY A 50 -13.64 0.86 -12.03
CA GLY A 50 -13.38 0.10 -10.80
C GLY A 50 -11.90 -0.10 -10.45
N GLU A 51 -10.97 0.60 -11.10
CA GLU A 51 -9.55 0.53 -10.77
C GLU A 51 -9.18 1.61 -9.74
N PHE A 52 -9.42 1.31 -8.47
CA PHE A 52 -9.19 2.28 -7.39
C PHE A 52 -7.99 1.94 -6.49
N CYS A 53 -7.37 0.78 -6.68
CA CYS A 53 -6.18 0.40 -5.92
C CYS A 53 -4.91 0.70 -6.71
N GLY A 54 -3.94 1.32 -6.05
CA GLY A 54 -2.65 1.64 -6.63
C GLY A 54 -1.71 0.44 -6.66
N SER A 55 -1.01 0.32 -7.76
CA SER A 55 -0.06 -0.74 -8.02
C SER A 55 1.16 -0.20 -8.77
N ILE A 56 2.23 -0.99 -8.83
CA ILE A 56 3.49 -0.62 -9.46
C ILE A 56 3.90 -1.67 -10.49
N TYR A 57 4.28 -1.22 -11.68
CA TYR A 57 4.88 -2.07 -12.70
C TYR A 57 6.35 -2.38 -12.38
N ARG A 58 6.93 -3.38 -13.05
CA ARG A 58 8.37 -3.72 -12.93
C ARG A 58 9.33 -2.56 -13.23
N ASN A 59 8.91 -1.60 -14.04
CA ASN A 59 9.70 -0.40 -14.35
C ASN A 59 9.61 0.69 -13.25
N GLY A 60 8.86 0.42 -12.18
CA GLY A 60 8.66 1.33 -11.06
C GLY A 60 7.51 2.32 -11.24
N LEU A 61 6.86 2.39 -12.40
CA LEU A 61 5.78 3.36 -12.64
C LEU A 61 4.45 2.88 -12.05
N LEU A 62 3.65 3.83 -11.57
CA LEU A 62 2.34 3.57 -10.97
C LEU A 62 1.29 3.17 -12.00
N ASN A 63 0.30 2.42 -11.52
CA ASN A 63 -0.84 1.91 -12.25
C ASN A 63 -2.03 1.77 -11.31
N ASP A 64 -3.22 2.15 -11.73
CA ASP A 64 -4.46 1.79 -11.06
C ASP A 64 -4.90 0.37 -11.45
N LEU A 65 -5.47 -0.36 -10.48
CA LEU A 65 -5.87 -1.75 -10.68
C LEU A 65 -7.11 -2.06 -9.83
N TRP A 66 -7.94 -2.98 -10.30
CA TRP A 66 -9.08 -3.50 -9.53
C TRP A 66 -8.61 -4.13 -8.21
N CYS A 67 -9.13 -3.61 -7.10
CA CYS A 67 -8.75 -4.01 -5.74
C CYS A 67 -8.96 -5.50 -5.46
N GLU A 68 -9.93 -6.14 -6.14
CA GLU A 68 -10.30 -7.54 -5.91
C GLU A 68 -9.43 -8.52 -6.71
N LYS A 69 -8.58 -8.02 -7.63
CA LYS A 69 -7.74 -8.90 -8.43
C LYS A 69 -6.58 -9.40 -7.58
N PRO A 70 -6.26 -10.70 -7.63
CA PRO A 70 -5.06 -11.19 -6.98
C PRO A 70 -3.82 -10.61 -7.66
N ALA A 71 -2.88 -10.11 -6.87
CA ALA A 71 -1.53 -9.76 -7.30
C ALA A 71 -0.56 -9.85 -6.11
N PRO A 72 0.76 -9.93 -6.34
CA PRO A 72 1.74 -9.69 -5.28
C PRO A 72 1.54 -8.31 -4.65
N PHE A 73 2.01 -8.12 -3.42
CA PHE A 73 1.97 -6.82 -2.75
C PHE A 73 3.29 -6.55 -2.05
N ILE A 74 3.56 -5.27 -1.79
CA ILE A 74 4.76 -4.81 -1.08
C ILE A 74 4.29 -4.09 0.19
N CYS A 75 4.79 -4.54 1.34
CA CYS A 75 4.58 -3.86 2.61
C CYS A 75 5.76 -2.94 2.92
N GLU A 76 5.46 -1.79 3.48
CA GLU A 76 6.43 -0.91 4.13
C GLU A 76 6.35 -1.12 5.65
N LYS A 77 7.50 -1.04 6.32
CA LYS A 77 7.59 -1.11 7.78
C LYS A 77 8.48 0.03 8.26
N ASP A 78 7.97 0.81 9.21
CA ASP A 78 8.72 1.89 9.84
C ASP A 78 9.91 1.29 10.62
N PRO A 79 11.15 1.71 10.34
CA PRO A 79 12.35 1.22 11.02
C PRO A 79 12.34 1.50 12.53
N LYS A 80 11.51 2.46 13.02
CA LYS A 80 11.30 2.73 14.44
C LYS A 80 10.71 1.53 15.19
N TYR A 81 9.94 0.67 14.52
CA TYR A 81 9.39 -0.54 15.14
C TYR A 81 10.27 -1.73 14.76
N PRO A 82 11.25 -2.15 15.58
CA PRO A 82 12.09 -3.29 15.23
C PRO A 82 11.28 -4.58 15.08
N VAL A 83 11.93 -5.64 14.59
CA VAL A 83 11.34 -6.98 14.66
C VAL A 83 11.16 -7.35 16.13
N VAL A 84 9.97 -7.89 16.47
CA VAL A 84 9.58 -8.32 17.83
C VAL A 84 10.59 -9.29 18.45
N CYS A 85 11.45 -9.91 17.63
CA CYS A 85 12.56 -10.76 18.05
C CYS A 85 13.59 -10.04 18.95
N CYS A 86 13.67 -8.72 18.89
CA CYS A 86 14.53 -7.92 19.77
C CYS A 86 13.63 -7.14 20.73
N VAL A 87 13.50 -7.63 21.97
CA VAL A 87 12.89 -6.86 23.05
C VAL A 87 13.72 -5.59 23.21
N THR A 88 13.19 -4.44 22.83
CA THR A 88 13.79 -3.16 23.18
C THR A 88 13.51 -2.89 24.65
N GLU A 89 14.53 -2.53 25.42
CA GLU A 89 14.47 -2.27 26.87
C GLU A 89 13.49 -1.15 27.28
N SER A 90 12.80 -0.52 26.33
CA SER A 90 11.92 0.63 26.52
C SER A 90 10.43 0.38 26.24
N GLU A 91 10.00 -0.84 25.92
CA GLU A 91 8.56 -1.14 25.87
C GLU A 91 8.11 -1.49 27.31
N PRO A 92 7.31 -0.64 27.99
CA PRO A 92 6.63 -1.09 29.20
C PRO A 92 5.75 -2.28 28.79
N GLU A 93 5.88 -3.40 29.51
CA GLU A 93 5.03 -4.57 29.28
C GLU A 93 3.57 -4.11 29.14
N LEU A 94 2.93 -4.48 28.03
CA LEU A 94 1.50 -4.31 27.84
C LEU A 94 0.79 -5.04 28.99
N ASP A 95 0.49 -4.32 30.06
CA ASP A 95 -0.22 -4.84 31.23
C ASP A 95 -1.64 -5.23 30.78
N PRO A 96 -1.96 -6.53 30.75
CA PRO A 96 -3.25 -7.01 30.29
C PRO A 96 -4.41 -6.63 31.23
N THR A 97 -4.15 -5.97 32.36
CA THR A 97 -5.18 -5.53 33.31
C THR A 97 -5.77 -4.14 33.03
N HIS A 98 -5.24 -3.37 32.07
CA HIS A 98 -5.76 -2.03 31.75
C HIS A 98 -7.09 -2.02 30.94
N PHE A 99 -7.68 -3.18 30.64
CA PHE A 99 -8.98 -3.29 29.95
C PHE A 99 -10.17 -3.61 30.89
N LEU A 100 -9.99 -3.50 32.20
CA LEU A 100 -11.06 -3.69 33.19
C LEU A 100 -11.20 -2.47 34.11
N GLU A 101 -11.54 -1.32 33.52
CA GLU A 101 -12.32 -0.26 34.16
C GLU A 101 -13.39 0.27 33.19
#